data_AF-A0A1V0DH60-F1
#
_entry.id   AF-A0A1V0DH60-F1
#
_cell.length_a   1.000
_cell.length_b   1.000
_cell.length_c   1.000
_cell.angle_alpha   90.00
_cell.angle_beta   90.00
_cell.angle_gamma   90.00
#
_symmetry.space_group_name_H-M   'P 1'
#
loop_
_entity.id
_entity.type
_entity.pdbx_description
1 polymer ?
#
loop_
_entity_poly.entity_id
_entity_poly.type
_entity_poly.pdbx_seq_one_letter_code
_entity_poly.pdbx_strand_id
1 'polypeptide(L)'
;MASHTAPSSQQLKIVRLALFAGQLLFGAVAWFLAGSGRFSAGMDEGLRQGFNVAFPLMAFAALGGLLLLRRRYGQSTPEQQRTYCVIGWALGEGVSLFGAVILLLGGGPLFFLAGLLLFGIAWLLLPIPSAGD
;
A
#
# COMPACT_ATOMS: atom_id res chain seq x y z
N MET A 1 -18.15 -26.46 11.16
CA MET A 1 -17.55 -25.17 10.75
C MET A 1 -16.27 -25.01 11.54
N ALA A 2 -15.11 -24.95 10.87
CA ALA A 2 -13.86 -24.70 11.58
C ALA A 2 -13.91 -23.29 12.17
N SER A 3 -13.70 -23.16 13.48
CA SER A 3 -13.53 -21.86 14.11
C SER A 3 -12.24 -21.24 13.60
N HIS A 4 -12.32 -20.33 12.63
CA HIS A 4 -11.18 -19.55 12.18
C HIS A 4 -10.79 -18.59 13.31
N THR A 5 -9.73 -18.93 14.04
CA THR A 5 -9.15 -18.04 15.04
C THR A 5 -8.51 -16.85 14.35
N ALA A 6 -8.80 -15.64 14.84
CA ALA A 6 -8.17 -14.41 14.36
C ALA A 6 -6.62 -14.54 14.33
N PRO A 7 -5.93 -13.94 13.34
CA PRO A 7 -4.48 -14.01 13.28
C PRO A 7 -3.84 -13.48 14.57
N SER A 8 -2.75 -14.10 14.99
CA SER A 8 -1.96 -13.65 16.14
C SER A 8 -1.18 -12.36 15.81
N SER A 9 -0.81 -11.59 16.83
CA SER A 9 0.03 -10.40 16.66
C SER A 9 1.40 -10.74 16.04
N GLN A 10 1.93 -11.94 16.28
CA GLN A 10 3.17 -12.41 15.64
C GLN A 10 2.98 -12.65 14.14
N GLN A 11 1.89 -13.31 13.74
CA GLN A 11 1.55 -13.48 12.32
C GLN A 11 1.39 -12.13 11.63
N LEU A 12 0.75 -11.14 12.27
CA LEU A 12 0.63 -9.79 11.73
C LEU A 12 1.98 -9.08 11.56
N LYS A 13 2.92 -9.25 12.50
CA LYS A 13 4.28 -8.69 12.36
C LYS A 13 4.99 -9.29 11.15
N ILE A 14 4.88 -10.59 10.94
CA ILE A 14 5.47 -11.28 9.78
C ILE A 14 4.85 -10.77 8.48
N VAL A 15 3.52 -10.71 8.40
CA VAL A 15 2.81 -10.16 7.22
C VAL A 15 3.28 -8.74 6.96
N ARG A 16 3.28 -7.88 7.97
CA ARG A 16 3.71 -6.49 7.86
C ARG A 16 5.14 -6.37 7.29
N LEU A 17 6.09 -7.14 7.83
CA LEU A 17 7.47 -7.15 7.35
C LEU A 17 7.58 -7.67 5.92
N ALA A 18 6.83 -8.72 5.57
CA ALA A 18 6.82 -9.29 4.23
C ALA A 18 6.29 -8.28 3.19
N LEU A 19 5.19 -7.59 3.49
CA LEU A 19 4.64 -6.54 2.62
C LEU A 19 5.65 -5.41 2.39
N PHE A 20 6.33 -4.97 3.45
CA PHE A 20 7.32 -3.89 3.33
C PHE A 20 8.58 -4.32 2.56
N ALA A 21 9.12 -5.50 2.86
CA ALA A 21 10.25 -6.05 2.12
C ALA A 21 9.90 -6.23 0.64
N GLY A 22 8.72 -6.78 0.34
CA GLY A 22 8.20 -6.92 -1.02
C GLY A 22 8.09 -5.57 -1.73
N GLN A 23 7.51 -4.56 -1.06
CA GLN A 23 7.35 -3.23 -1.62
C GLN A 23 8.70 -2.55 -1.92
N LEU A 24 9.68 -2.67 -1.02
CA LEU A 24 11.01 -2.11 -1.23
C LEU A 24 11.75 -2.81 -2.37
N LEU A 25 11.71 -4.15 -2.41
CA LEU A 25 12.34 -4.93 -3.47
C LEU A 25 11.72 -4.64 -4.83
N PHE A 26 10.39 -4.60 -4.90
CA PHE A 26 9.69 -4.26 -6.14
C PHE A 26 10.01 -2.83 -6.57
N GLY A 27 10.01 -1.88 -5.63
CA GLY A 27 10.41 -0.49 -5.89
C GLY A 27 11.83 -0.36 -6.43
N ALA A 28 12.79 -1.11 -5.86
CA ALA A 28 14.18 -1.13 -6.33
C ALA A 28 14.30 -1.71 -7.74
N VAL A 29 13.60 -2.81 -8.03
CA VAL A 29 13.53 -3.40 -9.36
C VAL A 29 12.89 -2.43 -10.35
N ALA A 30 11.77 -1.81 -9.97
CA ALA A 30 11.07 -0.81 -10.78
C ALA A 30 11.98 0.38 -11.13
N TRP A 31 12.71 0.89 -10.14
CA TRP A 31 13.66 1.98 -10.33
C TRP A 31 14.80 1.61 -11.27
N PHE A 32 15.41 0.45 -11.07
CA PHE A 32 16.51 -0.02 -11.91
C PHE A 32 16.06 -0.25 -13.36
N LEU A 33 14.90 -0.87 -13.55
CA LEU A 33 14.35 -1.15 -14.88
C LEU A 33 13.89 0.14 -15.59
N ALA A 34 13.28 1.09 -14.86
CA ALA A 34 12.93 2.39 -15.42
C ALA A 34 14.19 3.14 -15.91
N GLY A 35 15.28 3.13 -15.13
CA GLY A 35 16.56 3.72 -15.53
C GLY A 35 17.23 3.04 -16.72
N SER A 36 16.96 1.75 -16.95
CA SER A 36 17.50 1.00 -18.08
C SER A 36 16.80 1.28 -19.43
N GLY A 37 15.66 1.97 -19.42
CA GLY A 37 14.86 2.26 -20.61
C GLY A 37 14.14 1.06 -21.22
N ARG A 38 14.32 -0.17 -20.70
CA ARG A 38 13.76 -1.41 -21.25
C ARG A 38 12.23 -1.48 -21.25
N PHE A 39 11.60 -0.78 -20.31
CA PHE A 39 10.14 -0.72 -20.16
C PHE A 39 9.54 0.63 -20.59
N SER A 40 10.38 1.57 -21.01
CA SER A 40 9.95 2.85 -21.57
C SER A 40 9.52 2.64 -23.02
N ALA A 41 8.39 1.98 -23.23
CA ALA A 41 7.77 1.87 -24.56
C ALA A 41 7.26 3.24 -25.09
N GLY A 42 7.53 4.33 -24.37
CA GLY A 42 6.89 5.63 -24.55
C GLY A 42 5.48 5.56 -23.98
N MET A 43 5.27 6.19 -22.82
CA MET A 43 3.92 6.42 -22.32
C MET A 43 3.24 7.39 -23.29
N ASP A 44 2.28 6.90 -24.07
CA ASP A 44 1.48 7.77 -24.93
C ASP A 44 0.66 8.77 -24.08
N GLU A 45 0.21 9.85 -24.72
CA GLU A 45 -0.47 10.93 -24.01
C GLU A 45 -1.80 10.47 -23.37
N GLY A 46 -2.50 9.52 -23.99
CA GLY A 46 -3.75 8.98 -23.46
C GLY A 46 -3.53 8.17 -22.18
N LEU A 47 -2.50 7.31 -22.17
CA LEU A 47 -2.11 6.53 -21.01
C LEU A 47 -1.61 7.45 -19.88
N ARG A 48 -0.82 8.46 -20.22
CA ARG A 48 -0.35 9.47 -19.26
C ARG A 48 -1.51 10.22 -18.61
N GLN A 49 -2.46 10.69 -19.41
CA GLN A 49 -3.67 11.35 -18.90
C GLN A 49 -4.49 10.41 -18.02
N GLY A 50 -4.63 9.15 -18.43
CA GLY A 50 -5.27 8.10 -17.64
C GLY A 50 -4.64 7.95 -16.25
N PHE A 51 -3.31 7.84 -16.17
CA PHE A 51 -2.60 7.74 -14.89
C PHE A 51 -2.68 9.01 -14.05
N ASN A 52 -2.61 10.19 -14.67
CA ASN A 52 -2.77 11.47 -13.97
C ASN A 52 -4.15 11.62 -13.29
N VAL A 53 -5.17 10.92 -13.77
CA VAL A 53 -6.51 10.91 -13.17
C VAL A 53 -6.68 9.73 -12.21
N ALA A 54 -6.31 8.52 -12.65
CA ALA A 54 -6.51 7.29 -11.89
C ALA A 54 -5.69 7.26 -10.61
N PHE A 55 -4.43 7.73 -10.64
CA PHE A 55 -3.57 7.70 -9.47
C PHE A 55 -4.10 8.58 -8.33
N PRO A 56 -4.42 9.89 -8.53
CA PRO A 56 -5.00 10.70 -7.46
C PRO A 56 -6.31 10.13 -6.95
N LEU A 57 -7.20 9.65 -7.84
CA LEU A 57 -8.47 9.06 -7.43
C LEU A 57 -8.25 7.87 -6.49
N MET A 58 -7.35 6.95 -6.86
CA MET A 58 -7.03 5.80 -6.03
C MET A 58 -6.33 6.20 -4.72
N ALA A 59 -5.40 7.17 -4.77
CA ALA A 59 -4.71 7.67 -3.59
C ALA A 59 -5.68 8.34 -2.59
N PHE A 60 -6.62 9.16 -3.08
CA PHE A 60 -7.66 9.78 -2.25
C PHE A 60 -8.65 8.74 -1.71
N ALA A 61 -9.05 7.75 -2.51
CA ALA A 61 -9.90 6.66 -2.06
C ALA A 61 -9.22 5.83 -0.95
N ALA A 62 -7.95 5.47 -1.13
CA ALA A 62 -7.16 4.76 -0.13
C ALA A 62 -6.99 5.61 1.14
N LEU A 63 -6.66 6.89 1.02
CA LEU A 63 -6.56 7.80 2.17
C LEU A 63 -7.90 7.91 2.92
N GLY A 64 -9.01 8.10 2.20
CA GLY A 64 -10.35 8.12 2.79
C GLY A 64 -10.68 6.80 3.51
N GLY A 65 -10.36 5.67 2.90
CA GLY A 65 -10.48 4.35 3.51
C GLY A 65 -9.64 4.20 4.77
N LEU A 66 -8.38 4.62 4.75
CA LEU A 66 -7.48 4.61 5.91
C LEU A 66 -7.99 5.48 7.06
N LEU A 67 -8.49 6.68 6.76
CA LEU A 67 -9.08 7.57 7.77
C LEU A 67 -10.36 6.98 8.36
N LEU A 68 -11.20 6.35 7.53
CA LEU A 68 -12.40 5.65 7.99
C LEU A 68 -12.03 4.47 8.91
N LEU A 69 -11.08 3.62 8.49
CA LEU A 69 -10.57 2.51 9.29
C LEU A 69 -9.97 3.01 10.60
N ARG A 70 -9.17 4.09 10.58
CA ARG A 70 -8.57 4.68 11.78
C ARG A 70 -9.60 5.12 12.80
N ARG A 71 -10.70 5.72 12.34
CA ARG A 71 -11.82 6.14 13.20
C ARG A 71 -12.50 4.93 13.86
N ARG A 72 -12.73 3.86 13.08
CA ARG A 72 -13.33 2.62 13.60
C ARG A 72 -12.40 1.85 14.52
N TYR A 73 -11.10 1.86 14.23
CA TYR A 73 -10.07 1.11 14.94
C TYR A 73 -10.09 1.34 16.46
N GLY A 74 -10.25 2.60 16.90
CA GLY A 74 -10.27 2.94 18.33
C GLY A 74 -11.51 2.45 19.10
N GLN A 75 -12.57 2.05 18.38
CA GLN A 75 -13.84 1.57 18.95
C GLN A 75 -14.04 0.06 18.75
N SER A 76 -13.07 -0.60 18.11
CA SER A 76 -13.17 -1.98 17.65
C SER A 76 -12.57 -2.97 18.62
N THR A 77 -13.05 -4.21 18.56
CA THR A 77 -12.45 -5.33 19.30
C THR A 77 -11.04 -5.63 18.77
N PRO A 78 -10.16 -6.28 19.56
CA PRO A 78 -8.82 -6.64 19.09
C PRO A 78 -8.83 -7.45 17.80
N GLU A 79 -9.78 -8.36 17.62
CA GLU A 79 -9.95 -9.14 16.39
C GLU A 79 -10.26 -8.25 15.17
N GLN A 80 -11.20 -7.31 15.32
CA GLN A 80 -11.54 -6.37 14.24
C GLN A 80 -10.36 -5.46 13.90
N GLN A 81 -9.61 -4.99 14.90
CA GLN A 81 -8.42 -4.16 14.69
C GLN A 81 -7.37 -4.88 13.84
N ARG A 82 -7.17 -6.19 14.06
CA ARG A 82 -6.25 -7.01 13.26
C ARG A 82 -6.68 -7.09 11.79
N THR A 83 -7.97 -7.27 11.55
CA THR A 83 -8.53 -7.23 10.18
C THR A 83 -8.34 -5.86 9.54
N TYR A 84 -8.59 -4.77 10.28
CA TYR A 84 -8.40 -3.40 9.77
C TYR A 84 -6.94 -3.10 9.44
N CYS A 85 -5.98 -3.61 10.22
CA CYS A 85 -4.56 -3.51 9.88
C CYS A 85 -4.27 -4.09 8.50
N VAL A 86 -4.71 -5.33 8.24
CA VAL A 86 -4.45 -5.99 6.95
C VAL A 86 -5.08 -5.22 5.78
N ILE A 87 -6.35 -4.80 5.94
CA ILE A 87 -7.04 -4.00 4.91
C ILE A 87 -6.30 -2.68 4.66
N GLY A 88 -5.94 -1.97 5.72
CA GLY A 88 -5.26 -0.68 5.60
C GLY A 88 -3.87 -0.79 4.98
N TRP A 89 -3.10 -1.82 5.34
CA TRP A 89 -1.80 -2.05 4.71
C TRP A 89 -1.95 -2.38 3.22
N ALA A 90 -2.94 -3.20 2.84
CA ALA A 90 -3.23 -3.50 1.44
C ALA A 90 -3.67 -2.25 0.64
N LEU A 91 -4.45 -1.34 1.24
CA LEU A 91 -4.81 -0.07 0.61
C LEU A 91 -3.56 0.78 0.32
N GLY A 92 -2.67 0.93 1.29
CA GLY A 92 -1.43 1.69 1.13
C GLY A 92 -0.49 1.05 0.11
N GLU A 93 -0.31 -0.27 0.19
CA GLU A 93 0.54 -1.06 -0.70
C GLU A 93 0.04 -0.94 -2.15
N GLY A 94 -1.28 -1.10 -2.37
CA GLY A 94 -1.87 -1.00 -3.70
C GLY A 94 -1.57 0.34 -4.40
N VAL A 95 -1.63 1.46 -3.66
CA VAL A 95 -1.28 2.78 -4.20
C VAL A 95 0.22 2.88 -4.53
N SER A 96 1.07 2.35 -3.66
CA SER A 96 2.53 2.34 -3.89
C SER A 96 2.93 1.47 -5.08
N LEU A 97 2.35 0.26 -5.20
CA LEU A 97 2.56 -0.64 -6.34
C LEU A 97 2.12 0.00 -7.65
N PHE A 98 0.96 0.64 -7.68
CA PHE A 98 0.50 1.34 -8.88
C PHE A 98 1.45 2.49 -9.27
N GLY A 99 1.96 3.24 -8.29
CA GLY A 99 2.98 4.26 -8.53
C GLY A 99 4.30 3.68 -9.09
N ALA A 100 4.72 2.51 -8.62
CA ALA A 100 5.89 1.80 -9.15
C ALA A 100 5.68 1.30 -10.58
N VAL A 101 4.47 0.85 -10.93
CA VAL A 101 4.11 0.50 -12.31
C VAL A 101 4.12 1.73 -13.22
N ILE A 102 3.57 2.87 -12.76
CA ILE A 102 3.65 4.14 -13.51
C ILE A 102 5.10 4.52 -13.77
N LEU A 103 5.99 4.39 -12.77
CA LEU A 103 7.43 4.62 -12.92
C LEU A 103 8.05 3.70 -13.98
N LEU A 104 7.75 2.40 -13.94
CA LEU A 104 8.24 1.42 -14.93
C LEU A 104 7.84 1.78 -16.36
N LEU A 105 6.63 2.30 -16.54
CA LEU A 105 6.08 2.66 -17.85
C LEU A 105 6.58 4.02 -18.37
N GLY A 106 7.56 4.65 -17.69
CA GLY A 106 8.13 5.94 -18.09
C GLY A 106 7.47 7.16 -17.46
N GLY A 107 6.63 6.94 -16.43
CA GLY A 107 6.09 8.01 -15.60
C GLY A 107 7.14 8.58 -14.64
N GLY A 108 6.83 9.74 -14.06
CA GLY A 108 7.74 10.39 -13.11
C GLY A 108 7.87 9.62 -11.78
N PRO A 109 9.01 9.72 -11.09
CA PRO A 109 9.24 9.04 -9.79
C PRO A 109 8.29 9.53 -8.68
N LEU A 110 7.65 10.68 -8.87
CA LEU A 110 6.73 11.27 -7.90
C LEU A 110 5.54 10.36 -7.57
N PHE A 111 5.01 9.62 -8.54
CA PHE A 111 3.90 8.68 -8.31
C PHE A 111 4.29 7.57 -7.34
N PHE A 112 5.47 6.98 -7.55
CA PHE A 112 6.00 5.95 -6.67
C PHE A 112 6.27 6.50 -5.26
N LEU A 113 6.93 7.66 -5.15
CA LEU A 113 7.23 8.29 -3.86
C LEU A 113 5.96 8.68 -3.08
N ALA A 114 4.95 9.24 -3.76
CA ALA A 114 3.67 9.56 -3.15
C ALA A 114 2.94 8.31 -2.65
N GLY A 115 2.98 7.22 -3.42
CA GLY A 115 2.39 5.95 -3.00
C GLY A 115 3.16 5.31 -1.83
N LEU A 116 4.49 5.36 -1.84
CA LEU A 116 5.31 4.92 -0.69
C LEU A 116 5.01 5.72 0.58
N LEU A 117 4.84 7.04 0.45
CA LEU A 117 4.45 7.89 1.57
C LEU A 117 3.10 7.45 2.14
N LEU A 118 2.10 7.19 1.27
CA LEU A 118 0.79 6.73 1.72
C LEU A 118 0.84 5.35 2.37
N PHE A 119 1.67 4.43 1.86
CA PHE A 119 1.93 3.15 2.50
C PHE A 119 2.54 3.32 3.90
N GLY A 120 3.50 4.24 4.05
CA GLY A 120 4.06 4.62 5.35
C GLY A 120 3.00 5.22 6.30
N ILE A 121 2.10 6.06 5.79
CA ILE A 121 0.98 6.60 6.57
C ILE A 121 0.04 5.48 7.04
N ALA A 122 -0.31 4.52 6.18
CA ALA A 122 -1.13 3.36 6.56
C ALA A 122 -0.51 2.58 7.71
N TRP A 123 0.82 2.43 7.67
CA TRP A 123 1.63 1.79 8.71
C TRP A 123 1.62 2.52 10.06
N LEU A 124 1.59 3.85 10.04
CA LEU A 124 1.55 4.68 11.24
C LEU A 124 0.14 4.79 11.83
N LEU A 125 -0.87 4.88 10.98
CA LEU A 125 -2.26 5.03 11.40
C LEU A 125 -2.83 3.75 12.03
N LEU A 126 -2.40 2.58 11.58
CA LEU A 126 -2.95 1.29 12.02
C LEU A 126 -1.85 0.43 12.66
N PRO A 127 -1.48 0.73 13.92
CA PRO A 127 -0.48 -0.05 14.64
C PRO A 127 -0.98 -1.48 14.89
N ILE A 128 -0.05 -2.43 15.08
CA ILE A 128 -0.41 -3.80 15.42
C ILE A 128 -0.96 -3.78 16.86
N PRO A 129 -2.17 -4.32 17.11
CA PRO A 129 -2.66 -4.46 18.47
C PRO A 129 -1.68 -5.29 19.30
N SER A 130 -1.29 -4.77 20.45
CA SER A 130 -0.61 -5.56 21.48
C SER A 130 -1.43 -6.83 21.70
N ALA A 131 -0.78 -7.99 21.77
CA ALA A 131 -1.43 -9.08 22.49
C ALA A 131 -1.54 -8.55 23.93
N GLY A 132 -2.77 -8.27 24.42
CA GLY A 132 -2.97 -8.14 25.87
C GLY A 132 -2.42 -9.41 26.53
N ASP A 133 -1.75 -9.38 27.69
CA ASP A 133 -2.18 -8.73 28.95
C ASP A 133 -3.68 -8.83 29.18
#